data_AF-A0A399F7D1-F1
#
_entry.id   AF-A0A399F7D1-F1
#
_cell.length_a   1.000
_cell.length_b   1.000
_cell.length_c   1.000
_cell.angle_alpha   90.00
_cell.angle_beta   90.00
_cell.angle_gamma   90.00
#
_symmetry.space_group_name_H-M   'P 1'
#
loop_
_entity.id
_entity.type
_entity.pdbx_description
1 polymer ?
#
loop_
_entity_poly.entity_id
_entity_poly.type
_entity_poly.pdbx_seq_one_letter_code
_entity_poly.pdbx_strand_id
1 'polypeptide(L)'
;MHRAYAPTRPLIVLHQGQSQWFSPLLAAAMNHNLPLFVHSATPSEPRSSRYGSNLEAALAGLGALNLAGAVLEDPGLQVLALDKVENLEAEAQTGRRVDLVLPESTGPRGFYLEPLAFSNLLRRHALGDRAVWVGPVRAELAQGLRGLSKVSVLSRSYPEGEGFLGLLPAPQRGVVGVAELQAEVVAREADTVIYAGGPLPLTLLQPYHTLIGLKSVPAEALRLVGEYLPPEAYLRFHLAALLEPLGYSLPPEAFGV
;
A
#
# COMPACT_ATOMS: atom_id res chain seq x y z
N MET A 1 -14.74 -3.80 -34.58
CA MET A 1 -14.26 -4.31 -33.27
C MET A 1 -15.44 -4.33 -32.31
N HIS A 2 -16.09 -5.47 -32.13
CA HIS A 2 -17.12 -5.62 -31.11
C HIS A 2 -16.45 -5.57 -29.73
N ARG A 3 -16.78 -4.57 -28.90
CA ARG A 3 -16.57 -4.66 -27.46
C ARG A 3 -17.38 -5.87 -26.98
N ALA A 4 -16.70 -6.94 -26.61
CA ALA A 4 -17.34 -8.05 -25.93
C ALA A 4 -17.99 -7.49 -24.66
N TYR A 5 -19.30 -7.68 -24.52
CA TYR A 5 -20.04 -7.30 -23.33
C TYR A 5 -19.54 -8.18 -22.17
N ALA A 6 -18.72 -7.63 -21.28
CA ALA A 6 -18.36 -8.30 -20.04
C ALA A 6 -19.52 -8.07 -19.04
N PRO A 7 -20.11 -9.13 -18.47
CA PRO A 7 -21.16 -8.96 -17.47
C PRO A 7 -20.58 -8.24 -16.25
N THR A 8 -21.32 -7.26 -15.73
CA THR A 8 -20.92 -6.53 -14.52
C THR A 8 -20.79 -7.51 -13.36
N ARG A 9 -19.62 -7.54 -12.71
CA ARG A 9 -19.33 -8.43 -11.58
C ARG A 9 -19.09 -7.62 -10.31
N PRO A 10 -19.61 -8.06 -9.15
CA PRO A 10 -19.42 -7.27 -7.93
C PRO A 10 -18.00 -7.38 -7.36
N LEU A 11 -17.43 -6.26 -6.92
CA LEU A 11 -16.16 -6.20 -6.19
C LEU A 11 -16.45 -5.83 -4.74
N ILE A 12 -16.05 -6.67 -3.79
CA ILE A 12 -16.36 -6.44 -2.37
C ILE A 12 -15.16 -5.79 -1.68
N VAL A 13 -15.36 -4.64 -1.06
CA VAL A 13 -14.39 -3.98 -0.18
C VAL A 13 -14.67 -4.43 1.26
N LEU A 14 -13.78 -5.26 1.79
CA LEU A 14 -13.82 -5.77 3.15
C LEU A 14 -13.04 -4.85 4.07
N HIS A 15 -13.71 -4.32 5.10
CA HIS A 15 -13.13 -3.34 6.02
C HIS A 15 -13.60 -3.54 7.46
N GLN A 16 -12.93 -2.83 8.38
CA GLN A 16 -13.38 -2.67 9.77
C GLN A 16 -13.66 -1.18 10.02
N GLY A 17 -14.89 -0.81 10.37
CA GLY A 17 -15.26 0.59 10.62
C GLY A 17 -15.64 1.36 9.36
N GLN A 18 -15.15 2.60 9.19
CA GLN A 18 -15.40 3.41 8.00
C GLN A 18 -14.32 3.13 6.94
N SER A 19 -14.76 2.72 5.74
CA SER A 19 -13.87 2.43 4.61
C SER A 19 -13.41 3.72 3.92
N GLN A 20 -12.10 3.85 3.75
CA GLN A 20 -11.43 4.87 2.94
C GLN A 20 -11.33 4.44 1.47
N TRP A 21 -11.44 3.14 1.16
CA TRP A 21 -11.24 2.63 -0.20
C TRP A 21 -12.55 2.50 -0.97
N PHE A 22 -13.67 2.30 -0.28
CA PHE A 22 -14.98 2.05 -0.91
C PHE A 22 -15.46 3.20 -1.79
N SER A 23 -15.60 4.41 -1.24
CA SER A 23 -16.15 5.54 -1.99
C SER A 23 -15.29 5.91 -3.22
N PRO A 24 -13.95 5.97 -3.12
CA PRO A 24 -13.10 6.24 -4.28
C PRO A 24 -13.16 5.14 -5.35
N LEU A 25 -13.18 3.85 -4.96
CA LEU A 25 -13.30 2.73 -5.91
C LEU A 25 -14.65 2.74 -6.62
N LEU A 26 -15.74 3.00 -5.88
CA LEU A 26 -17.08 3.13 -6.45
C LEU A 26 -17.15 4.29 -7.45
N ALA A 27 -16.64 5.46 -7.06
CA ALA A 27 -16.62 6.64 -7.92
C ALA A 27 -15.81 6.39 -9.21
N ALA A 28 -14.61 5.78 -9.11
CA ALA A 28 -13.79 5.44 -10.26
C ALA A 28 -14.50 4.43 -11.18
N ALA A 29 -15.11 3.38 -10.63
CA ALA A 29 -15.86 2.40 -11.42
C ALA A 29 -17.02 3.04 -12.18
N MET A 30 -17.78 3.94 -11.55
CA MET A 30 -18.88 4.66 -12.18
C MET A 30 -18.40 5.65 -13.25
N ASN A 31 -17.42 6.49 -12.93
CA ASN A 31 -16.92 7.55 -13.82
C ASN A 31 -16.25 6.99 -15.07
N HIS A 32 -15.62 5.82 -14.96
CA HIS A 32 -14.93 5.15 -16.06
C HIS A 32 -15.75 4.03 -16.71
N ASN A 33 -17.02 3.85 -16.32
CA ASN A 33 -17.92 2.80 -16.81
C ASN A 33 -17.31 1.39 -16.76
N LEU A 34 -16.59 1.08 -15.67
CA LEU A 34 -16.06 -0.26 -15.46
C LEU A 34 -17.23 -1.23 -15.23
N PRO A 35 -17.18 -2.47 -15.74
CA PRO A 35 -18.17 -3.51 -15.44
C PRO A 35 -17.93 -4.10 -14.05
N LEU A 36 -17.76 -3.23 -13.05
CA LEU A 36 -17.56 -3.55 -11.64
C LEU A 36 -18.66 -2.90 -10.82
N PHE A 37 -19.30 -3.70 -9.97
CA PHE A 37 -20.28 -3.19 -9.01
C PHE A 37 -19.67 -3.24 -7.61
N VAL A 38 -19.20 -2.09 -7.12
CA VAL A 38 -18.43 -2.02 -5.87
C VAL A 38 -19.38 -2.02 -4.67
N HIS A 39 -19.13 -2.91 -3.71
CA HIS A 39 -19.86 -2.99 -2.44
C HIS A 39 -18.91 -2.95 -1.25
N SER A 40 -19.36 -2.38 -0.14
CA SER A 40 -18.66 -2.47 1.14
C SER A 40 -19.27 -3.58 2.00
N ALA A 41 -18.45 -4.36 2.70
CA ALA A 41 -18.91 -5.31 3.69
C ALA A 41 -17.96 -5.38 4.89
N THR A 42 -18.54 -5.58 6.08
CA THR A 42 -17.79 -5.85 7.31
C THR A 42 -17.91 -7.33 7.66
N PRO A 43 -16.82 -8.12 7.59
CA PRO A 43 -16.87 -9.50 8.01
C PRO A 43 -17.06 -9.54 9.54
N SER A 44 -18.27 -9.85 9.99
CA SER A 44 -18.55 -10.07 11.41
C SER A 44 -18.14 -11.49 11.78
N GLU A 45 -17.40 -11.72 12.86
CA GLU A 45 -17.16 -13.09 13.35
C GLU A 45 -18.33 -13.57 14.23
N PRO A 46 -18.89 -14.77 14.00
CA PRO A 46 -19.85 -15.34 14.92
C PRO A 46 -19.09 -15.80 16.16
N ARG A 47 -19.62 -15.50 17.36
CA ARG A 47 -19.04 -15.93 18.65
C ARG A 47 -18.92 -17.46 18.84
N SER A 48 -19.44 -18.26 17.91
CA SER A 48 -19.40 -19.72 17.95
C SER A 48 -19.58 -20.34 16.56
N SER A 49 -18.62 -20.17 15.64
CA SER A 49 -18.64 -20.88 14.35
C SER A 49 -17.92 -22.23 14.44
N ARG A 50 -18.59 -23.32 14.07
CA ARG A 50 -17.98 -24.63 13.78
C ARG A 50 -17.44 -24.74 12.34
N TYR A 51 -17.57 -23.69 11.52
CA TYR A 51 -17.38 -23.70 10.07
C TYR A 51 -16.23 -22.81 9.59
N GLY A 52 -15.19 -22.60 10.41
CA GLY A 52 -14.09 -21.68 10.10
C GLY A 52 -14.46 -20.20 10.35
N SER A 53 -13.54 -19.28 10.04
CA SER A 53 -13.80 -17.84 10.20
C SER A 53 -14.70 -17.33 9.07
N ASN A 54 -15.54 -16.32 9.34
CA ASN A 54 -16.44 -15.75 8.33
C ASN A 54 -15.67 -15.14 7.13
N LEU A 55 -14.42 -14.74 7.35
CA LEU A 55 -13.53 -14.30 6.29
C LEU A 55 -13.20 -15.44 5.31
N GLU A 56 -12.85 -16.63 5.82
CA GLU A 56 -12.52 -17.80 4.99
C GLU A 56 -13.70 -18.20 4.10
N ALA A 57 -14.91 -18.28 4.68
CA ALA A 57 -16.12 -18.57 3.92
C ALA A 57 -16.43 -17.50 2.86
N ALA A 58 -16.23 -16.22 3.18
CA ALA A 58 -16.42 -15.12 2.23
C ALA A 58 -15.44 -15.19 1.05
N LEU A 59 -14.16 -15.50 1.31
CA LEU A 59 -13.13 -15.62 0.28
C LEU A 59 -13.32 -16.87 -0.59
N ALA A 60 -13.69 -18.01 0.01
CA ALA A 60 -14.00 -19.24 -0.74
C ALA A 60 -15.25 -19.09 -1.60
N GLY A 61 -16.23 -18.29 -1.16
CA GLY A 61 -17.48 -18.04 -1.88
C GLY A 61 -17.37 -17.14 -3.12
N LEU A 62 -16.24 -16.45 -3.33
CA LEU A 62 -16.08 -15.46 -4.41
C LEU A 62 -16.43 -16.03 -5.79
N GLY A 63 -15.89 -17.21 -6.11
CA GLY A 63 -16.13 -17.86 -7.41
C GLY A 63 -17.57 -18.34 -7.56
N ALA A 64 -18.12 -19.02 -6.55
CA ALA A 64 -19.48 -19.55 -6.58
C ALA A 64 -20.56 -18.46 -6.69
N LEU A 65 -20.29 -17.28 -6.14
CA LEU A 65 -21.16 -16.10 -6.20
C LEU A 65 -20.88 -15.20 -7.41
N ASN A 66 -20.00 -15.62 -8.32
CA ASN A 66 -19.59 -14.87 -9.52
C ASN A 66 -19.07 -13.44 -9.22
N LEU A 67 -18.46 -13.25 -8.05
CA LEU A 67 -17.85 -11.97 -7.65
C LEU A 67 -16.57 -11.73 -8.46
N ALA A 68 -16.24 -10.47 -8.75
CA ALA A 68 -15.00 -10.08 -9.41
C ALA A 68 -13.79 -10.33 -8.50
N GLY A 69 -13.96 -10.14 -7.20
CA GLY A 69 -12.94 -10.33 -6.17
C GLY A 69 -13.34 -9.70 -4.84
N ALA A 70 -12.41 -9.73 -3.90
CA ALA A 70 -12.49 -9.01 -2.64
C ALA A 70 -11.22 -8.21 -2.39
N VAL A 71 -11.38 -6.92 -2.10
CA VAL A 71 -10.32 -6.03 -1.63
C VAL A 71 -10.34 -6.02 -0.10
N LEU A 72 -9.17 -6.10 0.53
CA LEU A 72 -9.01 -6.16 1.99
C LEU A 72 -8.36 -4.86 2.49
N GLU A 73 -9.18 -3.93 2.97
CA GLU A 73 -8.70 -2.62 3.44
C GLU A 73 -8.04 -2.69 4.82
N ASP A 74 -8.63 -3.46 5.73
CA ASP A 74 -8.13 -3.53 7.10
C ASP A 74 -6.82 -4.33 7.18
N PRO A 75 -5.74 -3.78 7.75
CA PRO A 75 -4.46 -4.48 7.87
C PRO A 75 -4.52 -5.79 8.67
N GLY A 76 -5.47 -5.94 9.59
CA GLY A 76 -5.70 -7.19 10.32
C GLY A 76 -6.33 -8.25 9.43
N LEU A 77 -7.35 -7.88 8.64
CA LEU A 77 -7.94 -8.76 7.63
C LEU A 77 -6.92 -9.20 6.58
N GLN A 78 -6.01 -8.32 6.15
CA GLN A 78 -4.95 -8.67 5.19
C GLN A 78 -4.02 -9.76 5.72
N VAL A 79 -3.69 -9.72 7.01
CA VAL A 79 -2.84 -10.74 7.66
C VAL A 79 -3.63 -12.04 7.83
N LEU A 80 -4.89 -11.95 8.27
CA LEU A 80 -5.75 -13.13 8.43
C LEU A 80 -6.00 -13.84 7.10
N ALA A 81 -6.17 -13.11 6.01
CA ALA A 81 -6.41 -13.67 4.69
C ALA A 81 -5.22 -14.48 4.16
N LEU A 82 -3.99 -14.18 4.60
CA LEU A 82 -2.78 -14.88 4.16
C LEU A 82 -2.87 -16.40 4.37
N ASP A 83 -3.39 -16.84 5.51
CA ASP A 83 -3.51 -18.27 5.84
C ASP A 83 -4.81 -18.90 5.29
N LYS A 84 -5.65 -18.11 4.61
CA LYS A 84 -6.96 -18.52 4.07
C LYS A 84 -6.99 -18.63 2.55
N VAL A 85 -5.95 -18.14 1.89
CA VAL A 85 -5.84 -18.13 0.43
C VAL A 85 -4.72 -19.08 0.02
N GLU A 86 -5.07 -20.10 -0.75
CA GLU A 86 -4.14 -21.17 -1.13
C GLU A 86 -3.09 -20.70 -2.15
N ASN A 87 -3.50 -19.87 -3.11
CA ASN A 87 -2.63 -19.38 -4.16
C ASN A 87 -2.20 -17.94 -3.84
N LEU A 88 -0.95 -17.73 -3.48
CA LEU A 88 -0.44 -16.39 -3.13
C LEU A 88 0.60 -15.94 -4.15
N GLU A 89 0.50 -14.70 -4.62
CA GLU A 89 1.57 -14.05 -5.37
C GLU A 89 2.81 -13.82 -4.51
N ALA A 90 3.97 -13.67 -5.16
CA ALA A 90 5.27 -13.58 -4.49
C ALA A 90 5.34 -12.39 -3.51
N GLU A 91 4.76 -11.26 -3.87
CA GLU A 91 4.65 -10.05 -3.05
C GLU A 91 3.79 -10.30 -1.81
N ALA A 92 2.70 -11.05 -1.94
CA ALA A 92 1.83 -11.42 -0.82
C ALA A 92 2.53 -12.37 0.16
N GLN A 93 3.25 -13.36 -0.37
CA GLN A 93 4.05 -14.29 0.43
C GLN A 93 5.15 -13.56 1.20
N THR A 94 5.89 -12.68 0.50
CA THR A 94 7.02 -11.93 1.08
C THR A 94 6.54 -10.89 2.09
N GLY A 95 5.50 -10.14 1.75
CA GLY A 95 4.91 -9.10 2.59
C GLY A 95 4.05 -9.64 3.74
N ARG A 96 3.74 -10.96 3.73
CA ARG A 96 2.88 -11.63 4.72
C ARG A 96 1.51 -10.94 4.87
N ARG A 97 0.98 -10.44 3.76
CA ARG A 97 -0.26 -9.67 3.67
C ARG A 97 -0.96 -9.99 2.35
N VAL A 98 -2.28 -9.80 2.31
CA VAL A 98 -3.09 -9.91 1.11
C VAL A 98 -4.06 -8.73 1.08
N ASP A 99 -3.97 -7.85 0.09
CA ASP A 99 -4.88 -6.69 -0.07
C ASP A 99 -5.93 -6.88 -1.18
N LEU A 100 -5.78 -7.91 -2.00
CA LEU A 100 -6.74 -8.31 -3.04
C LEU A 100 -6.82 -9.84 -3.16
N VAL A 101 -8.03 -10.37 -3.28
CA VAL A 101 -8.30 -11.77 -3.56
C VAL A 101 -9.18 -11.89 -4.80
N LEU A 102 -8.73 -12.65 -5.78
CA LEU A 102 -9.47 -12.95 -7.01
C LEU A 102 -9.91 -14.41 -7.04
N PRO A 103 -11.11 -14.73 -7.53
CA PRO A 103 -11.50 -16.12 -7.75
C PRO A 103 -10.84 -16.68 -9.01
N GLU A 104 -10.18 -17.83 -8.89
CA GLU A 104 -9.66 -18.59 -10.03
C GLU A 104 -10.19 -20.03 -10.03
N SER A 105 -10.01 -20.73 -11.16
CA SER A 105 -10.44 -22.13 -11.31
C SER A 105 -9.73 -23.09 -10.37
N THR A 106 -8.52 -22.75 -9.92
CA THR A 106 -7.70 -23.54 -8.98
C THR A 106 -7.83 -23.07 -7.54
N GLY A 107 -8.86 -22.28 -7.22
CA GLY A 107 -9.06 -21.66 -5.91
C GLY A 107 -8.77 -20.15 -5.92
N PRO A 108 -9.06 -19.44 -4.82
CA PRO A 108 -8.80 -18.01 -4.74
C PRO A 108 -7.29 -17.73 -4.83
N ARG A 109 -6.95 -16.62 -5.50
CA ARG A 109 -5.59 -16.08 -5.59
C ARG A 109 -5.47 -14.77 -4.83
N GLY A 110 -4.44 -14.64 -4.01
CA GLY A 110 -4.17 -13.50 -3.17
C GLY A 110 -2.99 -12.67 -3.67
N PHE A 111 -3.16 -11.36 -3.67
CA PHE A 111 -2.17 -10.37 -4.09
C PHE A 111 -1.86 -9.41 -2.93
N TYR A 112 -0.68 -8.82 -2.97
CA TYR A 112 -0.31 -7.68 -2.13
C TYR A 112 0.31 -6.60 -3.02
N LEU A 113 -0.48 -5.57 -3.31
CA LEU A 113 -0.23 -4.59 -4.36
C LEU A 113 0.31 -3.27 -3.81
N GLU A 114 0.26 -3.09 -2.49
CA GLU A 114 0.81 -1.93 -1.82
C GLU A 114 2.30 -1.64 -2.18
N PRO A 115 3.23 -2.63 -2.28
CA PRO A 115 4.61 -2.37 -2.67
C PRO A 115 4.75 -1.89 -4.13
N LEU A 116 3.92 -2.43 -5.03
CA LEU A 116 3.87 -2.00 -6.43
C LEU A 116 3.37 -0.57 -6.53
N ALA A 117 2.28 -0.25 -5.83
CA ALA A 117 1.73 1.10 -5.74
C ALA A 117 2.77 2.10 -5.24
N PHE A 118 3.51 1.72 -4.18
CA PHE A 118 4.58 2.55 -3.64
C PHE A 118 5.71 2.76 -4.66
N SER A 119 6.10 1.71 -5.39
CA SER A 119 7.08 1.82 -6.46
C SER A 119 6.65 2.78 -7.56
N ASN A 120 5.38 2.72 -7.96
CA ASN A 120 4.82 3.58 -9.00
C ASN A 120 4.77 5.05 -8.57
N LEU A 121 4.46 5.32 -7.30
CA LEU A 121 4.53 6.67 -6.73
C LEU A 121 5.96 7.20 -6.76
N LEU A 122 6.93 6.43 -6.25
CA LEU A 122 8.34 6.83 -6.23
C LEU A 122 8.89 7.02 -7.63
N ARG A 123 8.52 6.15 -8.59
CA ARG A 123 8.93 6.31 -9.99
C ARG A 123 8.44 7.61 -10.61
N ARG A 124 7.26 8.10 -10.19
CA ARG A 124 6.70 9.36 -10.71
C ARG A 124 7.33 10.60 -10.07
N HIS A 125 7.66 10.54 -8.78
CA HIS A 125 8.00 11.74 -7.98
C HIS A 125 9.42 11.78 -7.41
N ALA A 126 10.13 10.65 -7.35
CA ALA A 126 11.41 10.51 -6.64
C ALA A 126 12.33 9.47 -7.31
N LEU A 127 12.24 9.29 -8.63
CA LEU A 127 13.01 8.26 -9.33
C LEU A 127 14.50 8.60 -9.29
N GLY A 128 15.31 7.73 -8.69
CA GLY A 128 16.74 7.93 -8.54
C GLY A 128 17.14 8.78 -7.34
N ASP A 129 16.20 9.29 -6.56
CA ASP A 129 16.48 10.11 -5.38
C ASP A 129 17.23 9.32 -4.31
N ARG A 130 17.97 10.06 -3.47
CA ARG A 130 18.40 9.57 -2.17
C ARG A 130 17.28 9.82 -1.18
N ALA A 131 16.76 8.76 -0.57
CA ALA A 131 15.67 8.89 0.38
C ALA A 131 16.12 8.64 1.82
N VAL A 132 15.46 9.30 2.76
CA VAL A 132 15.48 8.94 4.17
C VAL A 132 14.09 8.50 4.63
N TRP A 133 14.02 7.30 5.21
CA TRP A 133 12.80 6.77 5.84
C TRP A 133 12.70 7.25 7.28
N VAL A 134 11.59 7.88 7.63
CA VAL A 134 11.34 8.44 8.97
C VAL A 134 10.08 7.81 9.55
N GLY A 135 10.22 7.17 10.71
CA GLY A 135 9.12 6.52 11.41
C GLY A 135 9.27 5.00 11.49
N PRO A 136 8.20 4.29 11.90
CA PRO A 136 8.23 2.83 12.00
C PRO A 136 8.64 2.17 10.68
N VAL A 137 9.47 1.14 10.77
CA VAL A 137 9.86 0.33 9.61
C VAL A 137 8.66 -0.43 9.07
N ARG A 138 8.48 -0.39 7.75
CA ARG A 138 7.48 -1.19 7.01
C ARG A 138 8.20 -2.12 6.05
N ALA A 139 8.69 -3.24 6.57
CA ALA A 139 9.48 -4.23 5.82
C ALA A 139 8.76 -4.73 4.56
N GLU A 140 7.43 -4.80 4.62
CA GLU A 140 6.58 -5.23 3.52
C GLU A 140 6.64 -4.29 2.30
N LEU A 141 7.04 -3.03 2.47
CA LEU A 141 7.20 -2.06 1.39
C LEU A 141 8.62 -2.00 0.80
N ALA A 142 9.56 -2.80 1.31
CA ALA A 142 10.96 -2.73 0.89
C ALA A 142 11.15 -2.91 -0.63
N GLN A 143 10.33 -3.75 -1.27
CA GLN A 143 10.39 -3.94 -2.72
C GLN A 143 9.99 -2.69 -3.51
N GLY A 144 9.08 -1.87 -2.96
CA GLY A 144 8.63 -0.64 -3.60
C GLY A 144 9.74 0.41 -3.72
N LEU A 145 10.75 0.34 -2.85
CA LEU A 145 11.85 1.31 -2.80
C LEU A 145 12.84 1.18 -3.96
N ARG A 146 12.84 0.08 -4.74
CA ARG A 146 13.88 -0.24 -5.75
C ARG A 146 14.14 0.82 -6.84
N GLY A 147 13.31 1.86 -6.95
CA GLY A 147 13.52 3.01 -7.84
C GLY A 147 14.46 4.10 -7.29
N LEU A 148 14.82 4.05 -6.01
CA LEU A 148 15.66 5.06 -5.35
C LEU A 148 17.14 4.70 -5.50
N SER A 149 18.03 5.69 -5.60
CA SER A 149 19.47 5.43 -5.69
C SER A 149 20.08 5.02 -4.35
N LYS A 150 19.55 5.55 -3.24
CA LYS A 150 20.00 5.23 -1.89
C LYS A 150 18.85 5.38 -0.90
N VAL A 151 18.78 4.50 0.10
CA VAL A 151 17.78 4.57 1.18
C VAL A 151 18.47 4.50 2.51
N SER A 152 18.39 5.57 3.29
CA SER A 152 18.77 5.59 4.70
C SER A 152 17.53 5.52 5.57
N VAL A 153 17.68 5.13 6.84
CA VAL A 153 16.55 4.98 7.77
C VAL A 153 16.86 5.65 9.10
N LEU A 154 15.89 6.38 9.63
CA LEU A 154 15.90 6.88 11.00
C LEU A 154 15.08 5.91 11.86
N SER A 155 15.78 5.12 12.66
CA SER A 155 15.18 4.06 13.48
C SER A 155 15.40 4.30 14.96
N ARG A 156 14.64 3.60 15.81
CA ARG A 156 14.83 3.67 17.26
C ARG A 156 16.08 2.92 17.72
N SER A 157 16.54 1.98 16.90
CA SER A 157 17.73 1.18 17.19
C SER A 157 18.47 0.80 15.92
N TYR A 158 19.79 0.66 16.03
CA TYR A 158 20.63 0.24 14.90
C TYR A 158 20.22 -1.11 14.30
N PRO A 159 19.93 -2.17 15.11
CA PRO A 159 19.53 -3.47 14.55
C PRO A 159 18.22 -3.45 13.76
N GLU A 160 17.24 -2.67 14.22
CA GLU A 160 15.96 -2.49 13.51
C GLU A 160 16.19 -1.84 12.13
N GLY A 161 17.01 -0.79 12.08
CA GLY A 161 17.34 -0.08 10.84
C GLY A 161 18.12 -0.95 9.87
N GLU A 162 19.16 -1.64 10.34
CA GLU A 162 19.96 -2.56 9.51
C GLU A 162 19.12 -3.72 8.99
N GLY A 163 18.20 -4.24 9.80
CA GLY A 163 17.26 -5.27 9.38
C GLY A 163 16.42 -4.82 8.19
N PHE A 164 15.94 -3.58 8.20
CA PHE A 164 15.21 -2.99 7.08
C PHE A 164 16.08 -2.78 5.85
N LEU A 165 17.26 -2.14 6.02
CA LEU A 165 18.19 -1.90 4.90
C LEU A 165 18.70 -3.21 4.28
N GLY A 166 18.80 -4.27 5.08
CA GLY A 166 19.16 -5.62 4.64
C GLY A 166 18.20 -6.20 3.58
N LEU A 167 16.95 -5.73 3.54
CA LEU A 167 15.96 -6.13 2.53
C LEU A 167 16.21 -5.50 1.15
N LEU A 168 17.02 -4.44 1.10
CA LEU A 168 17.33 -3.71 -0.13
C LEU A 168 18.56 -4.29 -0.84
N PRO A 169 18.71 -4.11 -2.16
CA PRO A 169 19.94 -4.42 -2.88
C PRO A 169 21.13 -3.63 -2.30
N ALA A 170 22.30 -4.27 -2.20
CA ALA A 170 23.48 -3.67 -1.57
C ALA A 170 23.86 -2.25 -2.07
N PRO A 171 23.82 -1.93 -3.38
CA PRO A 171 24.14 -0.58 -3.85
C PRO A 171 23.18 0.51 -3.36
N GLN A 172 21.95 0.13 -3.02
CA GLN A 172 20.90 1.04 -2.57
C GLN A 172 20.95 1.28 -1.06
N ARG A 173 21.66 0.45 -0.31
CA ARG A 173 21.70 0.54 1.16
C ARG A 173 22.40 1.83 1.59
N GLY A 174 21.66 2.66 2.29
CA GLY A 174 22.17 3.85 2.95
C GLY A 174 22.70 3.54 4.34
N VAL A 175 22.45 4.44 5.28
CA VAL A 175 22.91 4.30 6.66
C VAL A 175 21.73 4.36 7.62
N VAL A 176 21.94 3.85 8.83
CA VAL A 176 20.99 3.96 9.93
C VAL A 176 21.35 5.17 10.80
N GLY A 177 20.43 6.13 10.91
CA GLY A 177 20.52 7.24 11.86
C GLY A 177 19.76 6.90 13.14
N VAL A 178 20.45 6.83 14.27
CA VAL A 178 19.82 6.58 15.59
C VAL A 178 19.93 7.81 16.49
N ALA A 179 21.07 8.50 16.46
CA ALA A 179 21.27 9.73 17.19
C ALA A 179 20.77 10.95 16.38
N GLU A 180 20.32 11.98 17.08
CA GLU A 180 19.78 13.21 16.49
C GLU A 180 20.75 13.86 15.48
N LEU A 181 22.03 14.00 15.85
CA LEU A 181 23.04 14.58 14.96
C LEU A 181 23.25 13.73 13.69
N GLN A 182 23.20 12.41 13.81
CA GLN A 182 23.30 11.50 12.65
C GLN A 182 22.07 11.65 11.76
N ALA A 183 20.88 11.74 12.37
CA ALA A 183 19.63 11.92 11.66
C ALA A 183 19.64 13.21 10.81
N GLU A 184 20.14 14.32 11.36
CA GLU A 184 20.26 15.57 10.60
C GLU A 184 21.23 15.46 9.43
N VAL A 185 22.40 14.84 9.62
CA VAL A 185 23.38 14.65 8.54
C VAL A 185 22.78 13.79 7.42
N VAL A 186 22.15 12.67 7.79
CA VAL A 186 21.49 11.77 6.83
C VAL A 186 20.37 12.48 6.08
N ALA A 187 19.55 13.28 6.77
CA ALA A 187 18.46 14.02 6.13
C ALA A 187 18.97 15.10 5.17
N ARG A 188 20.09 15.75 5.47
CA ARG A 188 20.74 16.75 4.57
C ARG A 188 21.35 16.12 3.32
N GLU A 189 21.62 14.82 3.30
CA GLU A 189 22.12 14.10 2.12
C GLU A 189 21.00 13.49 1.27
N ALA A 190 19.76 13.54 1.75
CA ALA A 190 18.59 13.01 1.08
C ALA A 190 17.87 14.10 0.28
N ASP A 191 17.34 13.73 -0.88
CA ASP A 191 16.46 14.55 -1.71
C ASP A 191 14.99 14.35 -1.29
N THR A 192 14.64 13.12 -0.90
CA THR A 192 13.28 12.71 -0.53
C THR A 192 13.21 12.27 0.93
N VAL A 193 12.19 12.72 1.66
CA VAL A 193 11.85 12.26 3.00
C VAL A 193 10.58 11.42 2.93
N ILE A 194 10.66 10.13 3.27
CA ILE A 194 9.51 9.23 3.33
C ILE A 194 9.06 9.15 4.79
N TYR A 195 7.91 9.71 5.10
CA TYR A 195 7.37 9.74 6.46
C TYR A 195 6.31 8.66 6.68
N ALA A 196 6.64 7.68 7.52
CA ALA A 196 5.82 6.53 7.87
C ALA A 196 5.05 6.69 9.20
N GLY A 197 5.13 7.86 9.85
CA GLY A 197 4.44 8.16 11.11
C GLY A 197 5.39 8.33 12.30
N GLY A 198 4.81 8.67 13.46
CA GLY A 198 5.56 8.96 14.69
C GLY A 198 6.06 10.42 14.75
N PRO A 199 6.97 10.74 15.67
CA PRO A 199 7.52 12.10 15.74
C PRO A 199 8.34 12.45 14.50
N LEU A 200 8.10 13.64 13.92
CA LEU A 200 8.90 14.21 12.84
C LEU A 200 9.67 15.44 13.34
N PRO A 201 10.96 15.29 13.69
CA PRO A 201 11.79 16.44 14.05
C PRO A 201 11.92 17.39 12.86
N LEU A 202 11.48 18.64 13.04
CA LEU A 202 11.49 19.65 11.97
C LEU A 202 12.90 20.03 11.51
N THR A 203 13.92 19.80 12.34
CA THR A 203 15.34 20.04 12.01
C THR A 203 15.85 19.14 10.88
N LEU A 204 15.17 18.02 10.61
CA LEU A 204 15.49 17.12 9.51
C LEU A 204 15.07 17.69 8.16
N LEU A 205 14.07 18.56 8.14
CA LEU A 205 13.45 19.04 6.91
C LEU A 205 14.25 20.18 6.30
N GLN A 206 14.40 20.15 4.98
CA GLN A 206 15.10 21.16 4.20
C GLN A 206 14.19 21.66 3.07
N PRO A 207 14.32 22.94 2.65
CA PRO A 207 13.46 23.54 1.63
C PRO A 207 13.49 22.86 0.26
N TYR A 208 14.48 22.02 -0.01
CA TYR A 208 14.60 21.28 -1.27
C TYR A 208 14.01 19.86 -1.19
N HIS A 209 13.55 19.42 -0.02
CA HIS A 209 13.01 18.07 0.13
C HIS A 209 11.68 17.90 -0.58
N THR A 210 11.51 16.72 -1.18
CA THR A 210 10.20 16.14 -1.47
C THR A 210 9.78 15.30 -0.27
N LEU A 211 8.72 15.71 0.43
CA LEU A 211 8.17 15.00 1.58
C LEU A 211 7.02 14.09 1.13
N ILE A 212 7.20 12.77 1.25
CA ILE A 212 6.18 11.77 0.92
C ILE A 212 5.59 11.23 2.23
N GLY A 213 4.35 11.60 2.53
CA GLY A 213 3.63 11.12 3.70
C GLY A 213 2.89 9.81 3.43
N LEU A 214 3.26 8.73 4.12
CA LEU A 214 2.41 7.54 4.26
C LEU A 214 1.40 7.68 5.41
N LYS A 215 1.62 8.68 6.27
CA LYS A 215 0.75 9.15 7.35
C LYS A 215 0.70 10.67 7.33
N SER A 216 -0.33 11.24 7.96
CA SER A 216 -0.47 12.69 8.04
C SER A 216 0.72 13.32 8.76
N VAL A 217 1.32 14.33 8.12
CA VAL A 217 2.44 15.10 8.68
C VAL A 217 1.93 16.34 9.42
N PRO A 218 2.67 16.84 10.42
CA PRO A 218 2.37 18.11 11.08
C PRO A 218 2.32 19.28 10.08
N ALA A 219 1.40 20.23 10.28
CA ALA A 219 1.23 21.36 9.37
C ALA A 219 2.49 22.26 9.30
N GLU A 220 3.26 22.31 10.39
CA GLU A 220 4.51 23.04 10.50
C GLU A 220 5.58 22.51 9.54
N ALA A 221 5.59 21.19 9.31
CA ALA A 221 6.54 20.53 8.39
C ALA A 221 6.35 21.00 6.94
N LEU A 222 5.11 21.28 6.55
CA LEU A 222 4.76 21.69 5.18
C LEU A 222 5.39 23.02 4.78
N ARG A 223 5.75 23.86 5.76
CA ARG A 223 6.38 25.16 5.52
C ARG A 223 7.89 25.06 5.29
N LEU A 224 8.47 23.88 5.52
CA LEU A 224 9.91 23.65 5.54
C LEU A 224 10.41 22.84 4.35
N VAL A 225 9.51 22.34 3.49
CA VAL A 225 9.81 21.44 2.37
C VAL A 225 9.42 22.09 1.05
N GLY A 226 10.03 21.64 -0.05
CA GLY A 226 9.78 22.18 -1.38
C GLY A 226 8.53 21.59 -2.02
N GLU A 227 8.33 20.28 -1.83
CA GLU A 227 7.18 19.54 -2.33
C GLU A 227 6.63 18.62 -1.24
N TYR A 228 5.31 18.46 -1.20
CA TYR A 228 4.65 17.54 -0.29
C TYR A 228 3.64 16.67 -1.04
N LEU A 229 3.84 15.36 -0.93
CA LEU A 229 2.89 14.34 -1.37
C LEU A 229 2.15 13.78 -0.15
N PRO A 230 0.84 14.02 -0.04
CA PRO A 230 0.07 13.58 1.12
C PRO A 230 -0.29 12.09 1.07
N PRO A 231 -0.72 11.48 2.20
CA PRO A 231 -1.15 10.08 2.25
C PRO A 231 -2.23 9.72 1.22
N GLU A 232 -3.09 10.67 0.89
CA GLU A 232 -4.12 10.52 -0.12
C GLU A 232 -3.52 10.30 -1.52
N ALA A 233 -2.38 10.93 -1.83
CA ALA A 233 -1.67 10.65 -3.08
C ALA A 233 -1.21 9.20 -3.13
N TYR A 234 -0.62 8.69 -2.04
CA TYR A 234 -0.25 7.28 -1.94
C TYR A 234 -1.44 6.33 -2.08
N LEU A 235 -2.56 6.65 -1.43
CA LEU A 235 -3.79 5.87 -1.54
C LEU A 235 -4.28 5.79 -3.00
N ARG A 236 -4.24 6.87 -3.77
CA ARG A 236 -4.61 6.86 -5.20
C ARG A 236 -3.80 5.86 -6.02
N PHE A 237 -2.49 5.80 -5.79
CA PHE A 237 -1.64 4.80 -6.45
C PHE A 237 -1.99 3.38 -6.03
N HIS A 238 -2.33 3.18 -4.76
CA HIS A 238 -2.74 1.86 -4.27
C HIS A 238 -4.06 1.41 -4.89
N LEU A 239 -5.07 2.27 -4.94
CA LEU A 239 -6.35 1.98 -5.58
C LEU A 239 -6.20 1.70 -7.09
N ALA A 240 -5.31 2.43 -7.77
CA ALA A 240 -4.97 2.14 -9.16
C ALA A 240 -4.38 0.72 -9.31
N ALA A 241 -3.40 0.38 -8.48
CA ALA A 241 -2.76 -0.94 -8.51
C ALA A 241 -3.75 -2.08 -8.21
N LEU A 242 -4.69 -1.89 -7.28
CA LEU A 242 -5.75 -2.86 -6.97
C LEU A 242 -6.61 -3.24 -8.18
N LEU A 243 -6.81 -2.33 -9.14
CA LEU A 243 -7.62 -2.58 -10.33
C LEU A 243 -6.87 -3.30 -11.45
N GLU A 244 -5.53 -3.26 -11.45
CA GLU A 244 -4.73 -3.84 -12.54
C GLU A 244 -4.92 -5.36 -12.67
N PRO A 245 -4.87 -6.18 -11.60
CA PRO A 245 -5.13 -7.62 -11.70
C PRO A 245 -6.57 -7.97 -12.10
N LEU A 246 -7.52 -7.05 -11.86
CA LEU A 246 -8.91 -7.17 -12.31
C LEU A 246 -9.06 -6.87 -13.82
N GLY A 247 -7.98 -6.46 -14.49
CA GLY A 247 -7.94 -6.14 -15.92
C GLY A 247 -8.27 -4.69 -16.24
N TYR A 248 -8.29 -3.79 -15.26
CA TYR A 248 -8.60 -2.37 -15.45
C TYR A 248 -7.40 -1.50 -15.07
N SER A 249 -6.80 -0.86 -16.06
CA SER A 249 -5.73 0.11 -15.84
C SER A 249 -6.32 1.52 -15.81
N LEU A 250 -6.39 2.12 -14.63
CA LEU A 250 -6.78 3.51 -14.44
C LEU A 250 -5.60 4.30 -13.86
N PRO A 251 -5.42 5.58 -14.23
CA PRO A 251 -4.42 6.43 -13.61
C PRO A 251 -4.81 6.75 -12.14
N PRO A 252 -3.85 7.01 -11.24
CA PRO A 252 -4.14 7.41 -9.85
C PRO A 252 -5.09 8.61 -9.73
N GLU A 253 -5.06 9.53 -10.69
CA GLU A 253 -5.93 10.71 -10.76
C GLU A 253 -7.42 10.37 -10.92
N ALA A 254 -7.75 9.14 -11.31
CA ALA A 254 -9.14 8.66 -11.41
C ALA A 254 -9.82 8.50 -10.03
N PHE A 255 -9.05 8.49 -8.94
CA PHE A 255 -9.56 8.22 -7.60
C PHE A 255 -9.64 9.50 -6.78
N GLY A 256 -10.87 9.95 -6.52
CA GLY A 256 -11.14 11.04 -5.58
C GLY A 256 -11.02 10.57 -4.14
N VAL A 257 -10.00 11.05 -3.44
CA VAL A 257 -9.74 10.89 -1.99
C VAL A 257 -9.48 12.24 -1.38
#